data_AF-A0A818BZ34-F1
#
_entry.id   AF-A0A818BZ34-F1
#
_cell.length_a   1.000
_cell.length_b   1.000
_cell.length_c   1.000
_cell.angle_alpha   90.00
_cell.angle_beta   90.00
_cell.angle_gamma   90.00
#
_symmetry.space_group_name_H-M   'P 1'
#
loop_
_entity.id
_entity.type
_entity.pdbx_description
1 polymer ?
#
loop_
_entity_poly.entity_id
_entity_poly.type
_entity_poly.pdbx_seq_one_letter_code
_entity_poly.pdbx_strand_id
1 'polypeptide(L)'
;MILFKTLQIWQKQRNRNDLPNTRIEKDEFKKILDQLSHHSAYDIQDKAKHLENFEEAKRTVPSRLVNTNLPLTIKELFQDQSCLELSDQTNIFWFIIHAIKLFSENEGSYSQII
;
A
#
# COMPACT_ATOMS: atom_id res chain seq x y z
N MET A 1 5.09 -12.55 1.86
CA MET A 1 5.76 -12.48 3.18
C MET A 1 7.10 -11.71 3.14
N ILE A 2 7.94 -11.87 2.11
CA ILE A 2 9.27 -11.22 2.02
C ILE A 2 9.22 -9.69 2.20
N LEU A 3 8.37 -8.99 1.44
CA LEU A 3 8.24 -7.52 1.53
C LEU A 3 7.82 -7.05 2.93
N PHE A 4 6.87 -7.74 3.57
CA PHE A 4 6.41 -7.39 4.91
C PHE A 4 7.52 -7.56 5.97
N LYS A 5 8.24 -8.68 5.95
CA LYS A 5 9.38 -8.91 6.86
C LYS A 5 10.49 -7.87 6.63
N THR A 6 10.77 -7.54 5.38
CA THR A 6 11.75 -6.51 5.02
C THR A 6 11.32 -5.15 5.54
N LEU A 7 10.02 -4.81 5.43
CA LEU A 7 9.45 -3.59 5.97
C LEU A 7 9.62 -3.49 7.49
N GLN A 8 9.33 -4.55 8.23
CA GLN A 8 9.55 -4.57 9.68
C GLN A 8 11.01 -4.30 10.05
N ILE A 9 11.97 -4.88 9.30
CA ILE A 9 13.40 -4.64 9.53
C ILE A 9 13.76 -3.19 9.23
N TRP A 10 13.32 -2.66 8.07
CA TRP A 10 13.59 -1.29 7.67
C TRP A 10 12.99 -0.27 8.67
N GLN A 11 11.74 -0.49 9.10
CA GLN A 11 11.04 0.32 10.09
C GLN A 11 11.77 0.35 11.43
N LYS A 12 12.24 -0.82 11.90
CA LYS A 12 13.06 -0.92 13.10
C LYS A 12 14.41 -0.20 12.96
N GLN A 13 15.09 -0.32 11.83
CA GLN A 13 16.36 0.37 11.55
C GLN A 13 16.19 1.89 11.48
N ARG A 14 15.04 2.36 10.99
CA ARG A 14 14.72 3.79 10.83
C ARG A 14 13.93 4.39 12.00
N ASN A 15 13.58 3.57 13.00
CA ASN A 15 12.74 3.94 14.12
C ASN A 15 11.45 4.68 13.69
N ARG A 16 10.76 4.12 12.68
CA ARG A 16 9.54 4.71 12.11
C ARG A 16 8.55 3.63 11.68
N ASN A 17 7.28 4.00 11.50
CA ASN A 17 6.19 3.07 11.16
C ASN A 17 5.56 3.31 9.76
N ASP A 18 6.07 4.27 8.99
CA ASP A 18 5.68 4.55 7.60
C ASP A 18 6.41 3.66 6.59
N LEU A 19 6.03 3.82 5.32
CA LEU A 19 6.64 3.15 4.18
C LEU A 19 7.85 3.94 3.64
N PRO A 20 8.86 3.27 3.06
CA PRO A 20 9.89 3.91 2.26
C PRO A 20 9.27 4.71 1.12
N ASN A 21 9.39 6.03 1.14
CA ASN A 21 8.67 6.91 0.22
C ASN A 21 9.61 7.51 -0.84
N THR A 22 10.81 7.90 -0.43
CA THR A 22 11.80 8.47 -1.35
C THR A 22 12.53 7.39 -2.15
N ARG A 23 13.10 7.77 -3.29
CA ARG A 23 13.96 6.86 -4.08
C ARG A 23 15.11 6.30 -3.25
N ILE A 24 15.73 7.14 -2.42
CA ILE A 24 16.83 6.75 -1.54
C ILE A 24 16.38 5.68 -0.54
N GLU A 25 15.26 5.92 0.15
CA GLU A 25 14.70 4.95 1.09
C GLU A 25 14.29 3.63 0.41
N LYS A 26 13.74 3.70 -0.80
CA LYS A 26 13.42 2.51 -1.60
C LYS A 26 14.67 1.74 -2.02
N ASP A 27 15.77 2.42 -2.31
CA ASP A 27 17.04 1.77 -2.65
C ASP A 27 17.69 1.14 -1.40
N GLU A 28 17.56 1.76 -0.23
CA GLU A 28 17.97 1.15 1.05
C GLU A 28 17.13 -0.08 1.39
N PHE A 29 15.82 -0.04 1.17
CA PHE A 29 14.94 -1.18 1.34
C PHE A 29 15.36 -2.36 0.45
N LYS A 30 15.74 -2.09 -0.81
CA LYS A 30 16.26 -3.11 -1.73
C LYS A 30 17.58 -3.72 -1.24
N LYS A 31 18.45 -2.96 -0.56
CA LYS A 31 19.68 -3.51 0.05
C LYS A 31 19.37 -4.51 1.15
N ILE A 32 18.31 -4.30 1.93
CA ILE A 32 17.86 -5.25 2.96
C ILE A 32 17.37 -6.54 2.29
N LEU A 33 16.64 -6.45 1.17
CA LEU A 33 16.24 -7.64 0.40
C LEU A 33 17.46 -8.44 -0.08
N ASP A 34 18.49 -7.77 -0.59
CA ASP A 34 19.72 -8.41 -1.06
C ASP A 34 20.42 -9.16 0.09
N GLN A 35 20.53 -8.52 1.26
CA GLN A 35 21.09 -9.15 2.46
C GLN A 35 20.29 -10.40 2.87
N LEU A 36 18.96 -10.31 2.92
CA LEU A 36 18.09 -11.42 3.29
C LEU A 36 18.18 -12.60 2.30
N SER A 37 18.40 -12.32 1.01
CA SER A 37 18.54 -13.36 -0.01
C SER A 37 19.78 -14.24 0.21
N HIS A 38 20.86 -13.65 0.74
CA HIS A 38 22.16 -14.31 0.93
C HIS A 38 22.24 -15.13 2.23
N HIS A 39 21.37 -14.85 3.21
CA HIS A 39 21.32 -15.57 4.49
C HIS A 39 20.41 -16.81 4.46
N SER A 40 19.91 -17.19 3.29
CA SER A 40 18.93 -18.27 3.16
C SER A 40 19.64 -19.65 3.12
N ALA A 41 19.51 -20.42 4.21
CA ALA A 41 20.13 -21.74 4.39
C ALA A 41 19.34 -22.88 3.72
N TYR A 42 18.97 -22.71 2.45
CA TYR A 42 18.13 -23.66 1.72
C TYR A 42 18.92 -24.62 0.83
N ASP A 43 18.33 -25.79 0.60
CA ASP A 43 18.83 -26.81 -0.32
C ASP A 43 18.81 -26.30 -1.77
N ILE A 44 19.62 -26.89 -2.65
CA ILE A 44 19.95 -26.35 -3.99
C ILE A 44 18.69 -26.10 -4.85
N GLN A 45 17.68 -26.96 -4.72
CA GLN A 45 16.44 -26.89 -5.49
C GLN A 45 15.52 -25.76 -5.00
N ASP A 46 15.45 -25.54 -3.69
CA ASP A 46 14.69 -24.45 -3.08
C ASP A 46 15.40 -23.10 -3.21
N LYS A 47 16.73 -23.11 -3.29
CA LYS A 47 17.56 -21.91 -3.47
C LYS A 47 17.19 -21.13 -4.73
N ALA A 48 16.96 -21.80 -5.86
CA ALA A 48 16.61 -21.14 -7.13
C ALA A 48 15.25 -20.43 -7.05
N LYS A 49 14.23 -21.12 -6.54
CA LYS A 49 12.89 -20.56 -6.33
C LYS A 49 12.89 -19.43 -5.28
N HIS A 50 13.68 -19.57 -4.23
CA HIS A 50 13.84 -18.50 -3.23
C HIS A 50 14.46 -17.25 -3.83
N LEU A 51 15.52 -17.39 -4.63
CA LEU A 51 16.16 -16.27 -5.30
C LEU A 51 15.18 -15.54 -6.23
N GLU A 52 14.40 -16.28 -7.03
CA GLU A 52 13.36 -15.70 -7.89
C GLU A 52 12.34 -14.88 -7.09
N ASN A 53 11.88 -15.37 -5.94
CA ASN A 53 10.96 -14.63 -5.06
C ASN A 53 11.57 -13.32 -4.54
N PHE A 54 12.87 -13.30 -4.23
CA PHE A 54 13.57 -12.09 -3.79
C PHE A 54 13.75 -11.09 -4.95
N GLU A 55 14.08 -11.57 -6.14
CA GLU A 55 14.17 -10.73 -7.34
C GLU A 55 12.81 -10.13 -7.72
N GLU A 56 11.72 -10.90 -7.64
CA GLU A 56 10.37 -10.38 -7.83
C GLU A 56 10.01 -9.35 -6.75
N ALA A 57 10.32 -9.63 -5.49
CA ALA A 57 10.10 -8.68 -4.41
C ALA A 57 10.83 -7.36 -4.69
N LYS A 58 12.11 -7.41 -5.07
CA LYS A 58 12.94 -6.25 -5.39
C LYS A 58 12.40 -5.45 -6.58
N ARG A 59 11.97 -6.13 -7.64
CA ARG A 59 11.38 -5.52 -8.84
C ARG A 59 10.05 -4.82 -8.55
N THR A 60 9.25 -5.36 -7.62
CA THR A 60 7.92 -4.82 -7.28
C THR A 60 7.95 -3.73 -6.21
N VAL A 61 9.10 -3.45 -5.58
CA VAL A 61 9.28 -2.38 -4.58
C VAL A 61 8.68 -1.03 -5.03
N PRO A 62 8.94 -0.50 -6.24
CA PRO A 62 8.46 0.82 -6.61
C PRO A 62 6.94 0.95 -6.61
N SER A 63 6.22 -0.11 -7.03
CA SER A 63 4.76 -0.13 -7.14
C SER A 63 4.05 -0.61 -5.88
N ARG A 64 4.70 -1.44 -5.05
CA ARG A 64 4.11 -1.99 -3.83
C ARG A 64 4.39 -1.17 -2.57
N LEU A 65 5.44 -0.35 -2.56
CA LEU A 65 5.71 0.61 -1.47
C LEU A 65 5.12 1.97 -1.81
N VAL A 66 3.79 2.01 -1.85
CA VAL A 66 3.00 3.23 -2.02
C VAL A 66 1.91 3.24 -0.95
N ASN A 67 1.60 4.43 -0.46
CA ASN A 67 0.46 4.58 0.44
C ASN A 67 -0.82 4.30 -0.34
N THR A 68 -1.68 3.46 0.23
CA THR A 68 -3.04 3.31 -0.27
C THR A 68 -3.78 4.62 0.00
N ASN A 69 -4.04 5.38 -1.05
CA ASN A 69 -4.73 6.66 -0.98
C ASN A 69 -5.98 6.61 -1.83
N LEU A 70 -7.02 7.34 -1.40
CA LEU A 70 -8.19 7.53 -2.23
C LEU A 70 -7.82 8.33 -3.49
N PRO A 71 -8.17 7.85 -4.71
CA PRO A 71 -7.92 8.58 -5.94
C PRO A 71 -8.60 9.96 -5.93
N LEU A 72 -7.97 10.96 -6.55
CA LEU A 72 -8.50 12.33 -6.59
C LEU A 72 -9.92 12.38 -7.16
N THR A 73 -10.18 11.66 -8.25
CA THR A 73 -11.52 11.60 -8.87
C THR A 73 -12.58 11.09 -7.90
N ILE A 74 -12.24 10.16 -7.01
CA ILE A 74 -13.21 9.67 -6.01
C ILE A 74 -13.40 10.72 -4.90
N LYS A 75 -12.33 11.41 -4.49
CA LYS A 75 -12.44 12.55 -3.55
C LYS A 75 -13.35 13.64 -4.12
N GLU A 76 -13.23 13.96 -5.40
CA GLU A 76 -14.08 14.95 -6.08
C GLU A 76 -15.54 14.48 -6.11
N LEU A 77 -15.80 13.21 -6.45
CA LEU A 77 -17.15 12.65 -6.40
C LEU A 77 -17.78 12.71 -4.99
N PHE A 78 -16.99 12.56 -3.93
CA PHE A 78 -17.48 12.68 -2.55
C PHE A 78 -17.89 14.11 -2.17
N GLN A 79 -17.38 15.12 -2.89
CA GLN A 79 -17.71 16.53 -2.68
C GLN A 79 -18.78 17.03 -3.67
N ASP A 80 -19.24 16.20 -4.60
CA ASP A 80 -20.30 16.57 -5.53
C ASP A 80 -21.62 16.77 -4.78
N GLN A 81 -22.37 17.81 -5.13
CA GLN A 81 -23.66 18.12 -4.53
C GLN A 81 -24.61 16.93 -4.59
N SER A 82 -24.58 16.16 -5.69
CA SER A 82 -25.40 14.98 -5.90
C SER A 82 -25.07 13.84 -4.93
N CYS A 83 -23.83 13.81 -4.42
CA CYS A 83 -23.40 12.90 -3.37
C CYS A 83 -23.75 13.44 -1.98
N LEU A 84 -23.69 14.76 -1.76
CA LEU A 84 -23.93 15.37 -0.45
C LEU A 84 -25.42 15.48 -0.11
N GLU A 85 -26.27 15.72 -1.10
CA GLU A 85 -27.70 15.97 -0.95
C GLU A 85 -28.52 14.88 -1.65
N LEU A 86 -28.71 13.76 -0.94
CA LEU A 86 -29.54 12.67 -1.42
C LEU A 86 -31.03 12.98 -1.25
N SER A 87 -31.83 12.56 -2.22
CA SER A 87 -33.29 12.65 -2.23
C SER A 87 -33.89 11.42 -2.91
N ASP A 88 -35.21 11.26 -2.83
CA ASP A 88 -35.92 10.15 -3.49
C ASP A 88 -35.79 10.15 -5.03
N GLN A 89 -35.37 11.27 -5.63
CA GLN A 89 -35.12 11.40 -7.07
C GLN A 89 -33.66 11.15 -7.45
N THR A 90 -32.77 11.00 -6.48
CA THR A 90 -31.35 10.84 -6.71
C THR A 90 -31.06 9.52 -7.42
N ASN A 91 -30.17 9.57 -8.42
CA ASN A 91 -29.75 8.36 -9.12
C ASN A 91 -29.06 7.38 -8.16
N ILE A 92 -29.32 6.08 -8.30
CA ILE A 92 -28.71 5.01 -7.49
C ILE A 92 -27.18 5.07 -7.42
N PHE A 93 -26.53 5.56 -8.49
CA PHE A 93 -25.10 5.82 -8.52
C PHE A 93 -24.64 6.68 -7.33
N TRP A 94 -25.33 7.77 -7.04
CA TRP A 94 -24.94 8.71 -5.98
C TRP A 94 -25.21 8.15 -4.59
N PHE A 95 -26.23 7.31 -4.42
CA PHE A 95 -26.41 6.54 -3.18
C PHE A 95 -25.22 5.60 -2.92
N ILE A 96 -24.70 4.94 -3.95
CA ILE A 96 -23.52 4.08 -3.82
C ILE A 96 -22.27 4.91 -3.48
N ILE A 97 -22.03 6.02 -4.18
CA ILE A 97 -20.90 6.91 -3.89
C ILE A 97 -20.97 7.43 -2.45
N HIS A 98 -22.15 7.86 -1.99
CA HIS A 98 -22.37 8.31 -0.62
C HIS A 98 -22.11 7.19 0.40
N ALA A 99 -22.55 5.96 0.12
CA ALA A 99 -22.27 4.81 0.99
C ALA A 99 -20.76 4.53 1.07
N ILE A 100 -20.02 4.61 -0.04
CA ILE A 100 -18.56 4.43 -0.05
C ILE A 100 -17.88 5.58 0.72
N LYS A 101 -18.38 6.82 0.62
CA LYS A 101 -17.90 7.96 1.42
C LYS A 101 -18.05 7.69 2.91
N LEU A 102 -19.25 7.31 3.36
CA LEU A 102 -19.52 6.98 4.76
C LEU A 102 -18.64 5.83 5.25
N PHE A 103 -18.48 4.78 4.43
CA PHE A 103 -17.60 3.67 4.78
C PHE A 103 -16.15 4.13 4.95
N SER A 104 -15.66 4.95 4.02
CA SER A 104 -14.29 5.45 4.05
C SER A 104 -14.01 6.33 5.28
N GLU A 105 -14.98 7.16 5.69
CA GLU A 105 -14.89 8.06 6.84
C GLU A 105 -14.94 7.32 8.18
N ASN A 106 -15.81 6.31 8.30
CA ASN A 106 -16.13 5.67 9.59
C ASN A 106 -15.40 4.35 9.84
N GLU A 107 -15.27 3.48 8.83
CA GLU A 107 -14.72 2.13 9.00
C GLU A 107 -13.38 1.93 8.28
N GLY A 108 -13.16 2.63 7.15
CA GLY A 108 -12.00 2.45 6.28
C GLY A 108 -10.65 2.88 6.87
N SER A 109 -10.63 3.42 8.09
CA SER A 109 -9.42 3.99 8.74
C SER A 109 -8.73 5.10 7.93
N TYR A 110 -9.45 5.74 6.98
CA TYR A 110 -8.97 6.90 6.21
C TYR A 110 -9.20 8.24 6.93
N SER A 111 -9.63 8.20 8.19
CA SER A 111 -10.08 9.32 9.01
C SER A 111 -8.99 10.36 9.36
N GLN A 112 -7.85 10.37 8.67
CA GLN A 112 -6.73 11.32 8.87
C GLN A 112 -6.44 12.24 7.67
N ILE A 113 -7.21 12.18 6.56
CA ILE A 113 -6.94 13.01 5.36
C ILE A 113 -8.23 13.54 4.69
N ILE A 114 -9.22 13.93 5.49
CA ILE A 114 -10.30 14.83 5.05
C ILE A 114 -10.27 16.06 5.96
#